data_AF-A0A2G6WIF7-F1
#
_entry.id   AF-A0A2G6WIF7-F1
#
_cell.length_a   1.000
_cell.length_b   1.000
_cell.length_c   1.000
_cell.angle_alpha   90.00
_cell.angle_beta   90.00
_cell.angle_gamma   90.00
#
_symmetry.space_group_name_H-M   'P 1'
#
loop_
_entity.id
_entity.type
_entity.pdbx_description
1 polymer ?
#
loop_
_entity_poly.entity_id
_entity_poly.type
_entity_poly.pdbx_seq_one_letter_code
_entity_poly.pdbx_strand_id
1 'polypeptide(L)' 'MKNLAIYYFQILIPTPLLYFSAKEKDYILFCTLMVFYYIYRIFTDYYRLSKKNVIKKNDYLLFIFPLWNIKYFKELYFEK' A
#
# COMPACT_ATOMS: atom_id res chain seq x y z
N MET A 1 1.28 -4.12 11.37
CA MET A 1 2.10 -3.17 12.16
C MET A 1 1.18 -2.50 13.15
N LYS A 2 1.51 -2.50 14.44
CA LYS A 2 0.65 -1.86 15.45
C LYS A 2 0.72 -0.33 15.38
N ASN A 3 1.88 0.22 15.03
CA ASN A 3 2.04 1.66 14.92
C ASN A 3 1.46 2.21 13.59
N LEU A 4 0.53 3.14 13.70
CA LEU A 4 -0.10 3.84 12.58
C LEU A 4 0.90 4.76 11.85
N ALA A 5 1.82 5.41 12.57
CA ALA A 5 2.81 6.31 11.99
C ALA A 5 3.75 5.60 11.00
N ILE A 6 4.27 4.42 11.38
CA ILE A 6 5.16 3.62 10.52
C ILE A 6 4.46 3.24 9.21
N TYR A 7 3.17 2.90 9.30
CA TYR A 7 2.38 2.58 8.12
C TYR A 7 2.17 3.79 7.21
N TYR A 8 1.86 4.97 7.75
CA TYR A 8 1.80 6.18 6.94
C TYR A 8 3.14 6.52 6.28
N PHE A 9 4.26 6.38 7.01
CA PHE A 9 5.58 6.54 6.42
C PHE A 9 5.82 5.59 5.26
N GLN A 10 5.46 4.31 5.41
CA GLN A 10 5.60 3.33 4.33
C GLN A 10 4.78 3.67 3.10
N ILE A 11 3.58 4.23 3.25
CA ILE A 11 2.73 4.70 2.15
C ILE A 11 3.35 5.90 1.44
N LEU A 12 3.98 6.79 2.20
CA LEU A 12 4.53 8.05 1.70
C LEU A 12 5.92 7.88 1.07
N ILE A 13 6.71 6.86 1.46
CA ILE A 13 8.07 6.63 0.93
C ILE A 13 8.16 6.64 -0.61
N PRO A 14 7.22 6.03 -1.37
CA PRO A 14 7.30 6.02 -2.83
C PRO A 14 6.90 7.33 -3.50
N THR A 15 6.24 8.26 -2.79
CA THR A 15 5.67 9.48 -3.40
C THR A 15 6.72 10.49 -3.88
N PRO A 16 7.88 10.70 -3.22
CA PRO A 16 8.92 11.58 -3.76
C PRO A 16 9.47 11.07 -5.09
N LEU A 17 9.68 9.76 -5.23
CA LEU A 17 10.16 9.15 -6.47
C LEU A 17 9.17 9.36 -7.62
N LEU A 18 7.88 9.16 -7.35
CA LEU A 18 6.81 9.45 -8.31
C LEU A 18 6.80 10.94 -8.69
N TYR A 19 6.90 11.84 -7.72
CA TYR A 19 6.94 13.29 -7.98
C TYR A 19 8.15 13.69 -8.85
N PHE A 20 9.34 13.17 -8.57
CA PHE A 20 10.53 13.46 -9.37
C PHE A 20 10.39 12.95 -10.80
N SER A 21 9.93 11.71 -10.99
CA SER A 21 9.72 11.16 -12.34
C SER A 21 8.70 11.96 -13.15
N ALA A 22 7.62 12.43 -12.52
CA ALA A 22 6.65 13.33 -13.16
C ALA A 22 7.24 14.71 -13.50
N LYS A 23 8.07 15.27 -12.60
CA LYS A 23 8.73 16.57 -12.79
C LYS A 23 9.68 16.55 -14.00
N GLU A 24 10.43 15.47 -14.17
CA GLU A 24 11.35 15.25 -15.30
C GLU A 24 10.61 14.85 -16.60
N LYS A 25 9.28 14.72 -16.56
CA LYS A 25 8.44 14.25 -17.68
C LYS A 25 8.81 12.86 -18.20
N ASP A 26 9.43 12.03 -17.37
CA ASP A 26 9.72 10.63 -17.69
C ASP A 26 8.47 9.77 -17.39
N TYR A 27 7.58 9.70 -18.37
CA TYR A 27 6.32 8.98 -18.25
C TYR A 27 6.51 7.46 -18.13
N ILE A 28 7.57 6.91 -18.72
CA ILE A 28 7.85 5.47 -18.64
C ILE A 28 8.24 5.13 -17.21
N LEU A 29 9.21 5.86 -16.65
CA LEU A 29 9.63 5.68 -15.26
C LEU A 29 8.47 5.91 -14.29
N PHE A 30 7.66 6.95 -14.50
CA PHE A 30 6.49 7.21 -13.68
C PHE A 30 5.50 6.04 -13.68
N CYS A 31 5.15 5.52 -14.86
CA CYS A 31 4.25 4.37 -14.98
C CYS A 31 4.83 3.11 -14.34
N THR A 32 6.12 2.85 -14.53
CA THR A 32 6.82 1.73 -13.90
C THR A 32 6.79 1.85 -12.37
N LEU A 33 7.13 3.02 -11.83
CA LEU A 33 7.08 3.29 -10.39
C LEU A 33 5.66 3.18 -9.83
N MET A 34 4.65 3.61 -10.58
CA MET A 34 3.24 3.47 -10.20
C MET A 34 2.84 2.00 -10.05
N VAL A 35 3.21 1.14 -11.01
CA VAL A 35 2.93 -0.30 -10.93
C VAL A 35 3.62 -0.92 -9.72
N PHE A 36 4.91 -0.62 -9.51
CA PHE A 36 5.63 -1.09 -8.34
C PHE A 36 5.03 -0.58 -7.03
N TYR A 37 4.58 0.68 -7.00
CA TYR A 37 3.90 1.25 -5.85
C TYR A 37 2.62 0.49 -5.51
N TYR A 38 1.79 0.17 -6.52
CA TYR A 38 0.59 -0.65 -6.32
C TYR A 38 0.90 -2.04 -5.74
N ILE A 39 1.91 -2.72 -6.27
CA ILE A 39 2.33 -4.03 -5.76
C ILE A 39 2.83 -3.92 -4.32
N TYR A 40 3.69 -2.95 -4.04
CA TYR A 40 4.18 -2.65 -2.69
C TYR A 40 3.04 -2.33 -1.71
N ARG A 41 2.04 -1.58 -2.17
CA ARG A 41 0.85 -1.21 -1.40
C ARG A 41 0.05 -2.43 -0.96
N ILE A 42 -0.16 -3.36 -1.87
CA ILE A 42 -0.85 -4.63 -1.62
C ILE A 42 -0.19 -5.39 -0.46
N PHE A 43 1.14 -5.56 -0.51
CA PHE A 43 1.87 -6.26 0.54
C PHE A 43 1.87 -5.52 1.87
N THR A 44 1.99 -4.19 1.84
CA THR A 44 1.99 -3.34 3.04
C THR A 44 0.66 -3.40 3.78
N ASP A 45 -0.45 -3.30 3.04
CA ASP A 45 -1.81 -3.36 3.58
C ASP A 45 -2.11 -4.76 4.14
N TYR A 46 -1.77 -5.83 3.40
CA TYR A 46 -1.88 -7.21 3.86
C TYR A 46 -1.12 -7.45 5.16
N TYR A 47 0.15 -7.04 5.21
CA TYR A 47 0.99 -7.23 6.40
C TYR A 47 0.43 -6.49 7.62
N ARG A 48 -0.19 -5.31 7.40
CA ARG A 48 -0.84 -4.57 8.48
C ARG A 48 -2.06 -5.31 9.00
N LEU A 49 -2.97 -5.72 8.12
CA LEU A 49 -4.21 -6.41 8.49
C LEU A 49 -3.96 -7.79 9.10
N SER A 50 -2.98 -8.53 8.57
CA SER A 50 -2.55 -9.81 9.12
C SER A 50 -2.02 -9.65 10.55
N LYS A 51 -1.18 -8.63 10.81
CA LYS A 51 -0.71 -8.33 12.17
C LYS A 51 -1.81 -7.87 13.14
N LYS A 52 -2.95 -7.43 12.63
CA LYS A 52 -4.14 -7.08 13.43
C LYS A 52 -5.11 -8.25 13.61
N ASN A 53 -4.79 -9.43 13.08
CA ASN A 53 -5.69 -10.60 13.07
C ASN A 53 -7.06 -10.33 12.40
N VAL A 54 -7.16 -9.31 11.55
CA VAL A 54 -8.41 -8.95 10.84
C VAL A 54 -8.67 -9.89 9.66
N ILE A 55 -7.59 -10.40 9.04
CA ILE A 55 -7.63 -11.30 7.89
C ILE A 55 -6.94 -12.62 8.23
N LYS A 56 -7.41 -13.74 7.64
CA LYS A 56 -6.75 -15.04 7.79
C LYS A 56 -5.61 -15.15 6.76
N LYS A 57 -4.58 -15.95 7.08
CA LYS A 57 -3.42 -16.14 6.18
C LYS A 57 -3.81 -16.61 4.76
N ASN A 58 -4.92 -17.34 4.62
CA ASN A 58 -5.40 -17.86 3.34
C ASN A 58 -6.12 -16.81 2.46
N ASP A 59 -6.39 -15.61 2.96
CA ASP A 59 -7.10 -14.55 2.23
C ASP A 59 -6.18 -13.72 1.31
N TYR A 60 -4.89 -14.08 1.19
CA TYR A 60 -3.90 -13.35 0.41
C TYR A 60 -4.26 -13.23 -1.09
N LEU A 61 -5.02 -14.17 -1.63
CA LEU A 61 -5.50 -14.14 -3.01
C LEU A 61 -6.48 -13.00 -3.27
N LEU A 62 -7.21 -12.54 -2.25
CA LEU A 62 -8.14 -11.41 -2.36
C LEU A 62 -7.39 -10.07 -2.52
N PHE A 63 -6.14 -10.02 -2.07
CA PHE A 63 -5.27 -8.85 -2.17
C PHE A 63 -4.65 -8.65 -3.56
N ILE A 64 -4.77 -9.63 -4.46
CA ILE A 64 -4.36 -9.49 -5.86
C ILE A 64 -5.31 -8.53 -6.59
N PHE A 65 -6.56 -8.38 -6.13
CA PHE A 65 -7.52 -7.49 -6.76
C PHE A 65 -7.30 -6.04 -6.29
N PRO A 66 -7.02 -5.11 -7.21
CA PRO A 66 -6.91 -3.70 -6.86
C PRO A 66 -8.23 -3.23 -6.22
N LEU A 67 -8.12 -2.32 -5.24
CA LEU A 67 -9.24 -1.71 -4.49
C LEU A 67 -9.93 -2.58 -3.42
N TRP A 68 -9.57 -3.85 -3.25
CA TRP A 68 -10.16 -4.69 -2.18
C TRP A 68 -9.88 -4.13 -0.77
N ASN A 69 -8.76 -3.44 -0.62
CA ASN A 69 -8.33 -2.80 0.63
C ASN A 69 -9.34 -1.75 1.15
N ILE A 70 -10.26 -1.24 0.31
CA ILE A 70 -11.32 -0.31 0.71
C ILE A 70 -12.24 -0.93 1.75
N LYS A 71 -12.51 -2.24 1.66
CA LYS A 71 -13.31 -2.97 2.65
C LYS A 71 -12.74 -2.85 4.06
N TYR A 72 -11.41 -2.70 4.17
CA TYR A 72 -10.67 -2.62 5.42
C TYR A 72 -10.16 -1.20 5.72
N PHE A 73 -10.76 -0.17 5.11
CA PHE A 73 -10.29 1.21 5.25
C PHE A 73 -10.25 1.64 6.72
N LYS A 74 -11.27 1.30 7.50
CA LYS A 74 -11.32 1.66 8.92
C LYS A 74 -10.20 0.98 9.73
N GLU A 75 -9.99 -0.31 9.48
CA GLU A 75 -9.00 -1.17 10.11
C GLU A 75 -7.58 -0.76 9.72
N LEU A 76 -7.38 -0.32 8.49
CA LEU A 76 -6.09 0.17 8.00
C LEU A 76 -5.74 1.53 8.61
N TYR A 77 -6.68 2.48 8.63
CA TYR A 77 -6.34 3.89 8.90
C TYR A 77 -6.76 4.41 10.28
N PHE A 78 -7.80 3.86 10.90
CA PHE A 78 -8.43 4.46 12.09
C PHE A 78 -8.38 3.59 13.34
N GLU A 79 -8.34 2.27 13.19
CA GLU A 79 -8.29 1.38 14.33
C GLU A 79 -6.87 1.27 14.90
N LYS A 80 -6.72 1.25 16.23
CA LYS A 80 -5.43 1.08 16.93
C LYS A 80 -5.12 -0.40 17.13
#